data_AF-A0AAW1CNH5-F1
#
_entry.id   AF-A0AAW1CNH5-F1
#
_cell.length_a   1.000
_cell.length_b   1.000
_cell.length_c   1.000
_cell.angle_alpha   90.00
_cell.angle_beta   90.00
_cell.angle_gamma   90.00
#
_symmetry.space_group_name_H-M   'P 1'
#
loop_
_entity.id
_entity.type
_entity.pdbx_description
1 polymer ?
#
loop_
_entity_poly.entity_id
_entity_poly.type
_entity_poly.pdbx_seq_one_letter_code
_entity_poly.pdbx_strand_id
1 'polypeptide(L)' 'MVTKDASEYLQIDLGRLMVITGTRTQGRFGNGQGQEYAEEFIIDYWRAGFGKWRRWRDRSGKAVSEHFFLKTFQ' A
#
# COMPACT_ATOMS: atom_id res chain seq x y z
N MET A 1 13.31 4.76 19.12
CA MET A 1 13.77 5.69 18.06
C MET A 1 13.43 5.03 16.74
N VAL A 2 12.43 5.53 16.02
CA VAL A 2 12.17 5.09 14.64
C VAL A 2 13.10 5.91 13.76
N THR A 3 14.08 5.25 13.15
CA THR A 3 15.04 5.88 12.25
C THR A 3 14.32 6.23 10.95
N LYS A 4 14.36 7.50 10.52
CA LYS A 4 13.72 7.99 9.28
C LYS A 4 14.33 7.43 7.99
N ASP A 5 15.38 6.62 8.09
CA ASP A 5 16.21 6.21 6.96
C ASP A 5 15.84 4.83 6.38
N ALA A 6 14.92 4.08 7.01
CA ALA A 6 14.36 2.87 6.45
C ALA A 6 13.03 3.17 5.75
N SER A 7 12.91 2.84 4.47
CA SER A 7 11.60 2.80 3.81
C SER A 7 10.82 1.63 4.38
N GLU A 8 9.85 1.90 5.24
CA GLU A 8 8.96 0.89 5.82
C GLU A 8 8.04 0.30 4.74
N TYR A 9 7.84 -1.02 4.75
CA TYR A 9 6.99 -1.71 3.79
C TYR A 9 6.31 -2.94 4.39
N LEU A 10 5.17 -3.31 3.79
CA LEU A 10 4.54 -4.61 3.97
C LEU A 10 4.65 -5.37 2.64
N GLN A 11 5.41 -6.47 2.63
CA GLN A 11 5.51 -7.34 1.48
C GLN A 11 4.51 -8.49 1.59
N ILE A 12 3.80 -8.77 0.48
CA ILE A 12 2.89 -9.91 0.35
C ILE A 12 3.40 -10.78 -0.80
N ASP A 13 3.78 -12.02 -0.49
CA ASP A 13 4.06 -13.03 -1.52
C ASP A 13 2.75 -13.74 -1.90
N LEU A 14 2.45 -13.75 -3.19
CA LEU A 14 1.23 -14.32 -3.76
C LEU A 14 1.39 -15.80 -4.14
N GLY A 15 2.61 -16.35 -4.11
CA GLY A 15 2.93 -17.75 -4.43
C GLY A 15 2.78 -18.14 -5.90
N ARG A 16 2.14 -17.31 -6.73
CA ARG A 16 1.97 -17.48 -8.17
C ARG A 16 1.74 -16.15 -8.87
N LEU A 17 1.88 -16.12 -10.21
CA LEU A 17 1.55 -14.95 -11.00
C LEU A 17 0.04 -14.67 -10.92
N MET A 18 -0.33 -13.49 -10.44
CA MET A 18 -1.72 -13.05 -10.32
C MET A 18 -1.90 -11.64 -10.87
N VAL A 19 -3.10 -11.35 -11.37
CA VAL A 19 -3.53 -9.99 -11.72
C VAL A 19 -4.24 -9.39 -10.51
N ILE A 20 -3.67 -8.32 -9.96
CA ILE A 20 -4.29 -7.54 -8.89
C ILE A 20 -5.04 -6.38 -9.52
N THR A 21 -6.33 -6.26 -9.23
CA THR A 21 -7.22 -5.22 -9.77
C THR A 21 -7.52 -4.09 -8.78
N GLY A 22 -7.19 -4.26 -7.50
CA GLY A 22 -7.40 -3.25 -6.48
C GLY A 22 -6.78 -3.63 -5.13
N THR A 23 -6.67 -2.64 -4.25
CA THR A 23 -6.19 -2.79 -2.88
C THR A 23 -7.12 -2.05 -1.93
N ARG A 24 -7.13 -2.44 -0.65
CA ARG A 24 -7.81 -1.71 0.42
C ARG A 24 -6.91 -1.71 1.64
N THR A 25 -6.72 -0.55 2.23
CA THR A 25 -5.98 -0.39 3.49
C THR A 25 -6.95 -0.20 4.65
N GLN A 26 -6.48 -0.49 5.86
CA GLN A 26 -7.21 -0.22 7.09
C GLN A 26 -6.22 0.22 8.16
N GLY A 27 -6.60 1.24 8.92
CA GLY A 27 -5.84 1.66 10.09
C GLY A 27 -5.95 0.67 11.25
N ARG A 28 -5.23 0.96 12.34
CA ARG A 28 -5.33 0.18 13.56
C ARG A 28 -6.73 0.39 14.17
N PHE A 29 -7.43 -0.69 14.49
CA PHE A 29 -8.72 -0.60 15.19
C PHE A 29 -8.55 -0.24 16.68
N GLY A 30 -7.62 -0.91 17.38
CA GLY A 30 -7.26 -0.57 18.76
C GLY A 30 -8.41 -0.63 19.76
N ASN A 31 -9.37 -1.57 19.62
CA ASN A 31 -10.59 -1.62 20.43
C ASN A 31 -11.39 -0.29 20.42
N GLY A 32 -11.41 0.40 19.28
CA GLY A 32 -12.04 1.71 19.14
C GLY A 32 -11.17 2.90 19.57
N GLN A 33 -9.95 2.66 20.09
CA GLN A 33 -8.98 3.70 20.42
C GLN A 33 -7.87 3.86 19.37
N GLY A 34 -7.95 3.11 18.27
CA GLY A 34 -7.03 3.24 17.15
C GLY A 34 -7.16 4.60 16.47
N GLN A 35 -6.03 5.24 16.23
CA GLN A 35 -5.96 6.55 15.54
C GLN A 35 -4.97 6.53 14.37
N GLU A 36 -4.21 5.44 14.23
CA GLU A 36 -3.11 5.32 13.30
C GLU A 36 -3.59 4.65 12.01
N TYR A 37 -3.35 5.32 10.89
CA TYR A 37 -3.56 4.80 9.55
C TYR A 37 -2.50 5.35 8.60
N ALA A 38 -2.24 4.65 7.51
CA ALA A 38 -1.39 5.18 6.45
C ALA A 38 -2.20 6.19 5.64
N GLU A 39 -1.78 7.45 5.67
CA GLU A 39 -2.42 8.53 4.89
C GLU A 39 -2.17 8.37 3.39
N GLU A 40 -0.97 7.90 3.04
CA GLU A 40 -0.55 7.64 1.68
C GLU A 40 0.32 6.39 1.64
N PHE A 41 0.26 5.66 0.53
CA PHE A 41 1.13 4.54 0.28
C PHE A 41 1.40 4.41 -1.22
N ILE A 42 2.58 3.91 -1.52
CA ILE A 42 2.99 3.51 -2.87
C ILE A 42 2.93 2.00 -2.99
N ILE A 43 2.73 1.51 -4.22
CA ILE A 43 2.82 0.08 -4.52
C ILE A 43 4.05 -0.11 -5.40
N ASP A 44 5.03 -0.84 -4.89
CA ASP A 44 6.10 -1.42 -5.70
C ASP A 44 5.80 -2.91 -5.89
N TYR A 45 5.95 -3.42 -7.11
CA TYR A 45 5.68 -4.82 -7.46
C TYR A 45 6.83 -5.44 -8.24
N TRP A 46 6.94 -6.75 -8.15
CA TRP A 46 7.94 -7.54 -8.86
C TRP A 46 7.30 -8.81 -9.43
N ARG A 47 7.85 -9.30 -10.54
CA ARG A 47 7.55 -10.62 -11.10
C ARG A 47 8.78 -11.19 -11.79
N ALA A 48 8.81 -12.51 -11.98
CA ALA A 48 9.89 -13.18 -12.71
C ALA A 48 10.21 -12.47 -14.05
N GLY A 49 11.50 -12.31 -14.33
CA GLY A 49 12.00 -11.56 -15.48
C GLY A 49 12.21 -10.07 -15.23
N PHE A 50 11.85 -9.52 -14.06
CA PHE A 50 12.20 -8.16 -13.69
C PHE A 50 13.57 -8.11 -12.99
N GLY A 51 14.48 -7.25 -13.46
CA GLY A 51 15.77 -7.02 -12.79
C GLY A 51 15.68 -6.14 -11.53
N LYS A 52 14.52 -5.55 -11.25
CA LYS A 52 14.25 -4.71 -10.07
C LYS A 52 12.76 -4.56 -9.82
N TRP A 53 12.40 -4.20 -8.60
CA TRP A 53 11.04 -3.75 -8.26
C TRP A 53 10.62 -2.58 -9.16
N ARG A 54 9.34 -2.53 -9.50
CA ARG A 54 8.75 -1.46 -10.31
C ARG A 54 7.64 -0.78 -9.53
N ARG A 55 7.62 0.55 -9.57
CA ARG A 55 6.54 1.35 -9.00
C ARG A 55 5.30 1.30 -9.87
N TRP A 56 4.17 0.98 -9.28
CA TRP A 56 2.88 1.15 -9.91
C TRP A 56 2.58 2.64 -10.09
N ARG A 57 2.00 2.98 -11.23
CA ARG A 57 1.51 4.31 -11.57
C ARG A 57 0.13 4.15 -12.20
N ASP A 58 -0.74 5.11 -11.95
CA ASP A 58 -2.04 5.17 -12.61
C ASP A 58 -1.89 5.50 -14.10
N ARG A 59 -3.02 5.59 -14.81
CA ARG A 59 -3.06 5.91 -16.24
C ARG A 59 -2.50 7.29 -16.58
N SER A 60 -2.41 8.20 -15.61
CA SER A 60 -1.79 9.52 -15.76
C SER A 60 -0.29 9.53 -15.41
N GLY A 61 0.26 8.41 -14.95
CA GLY A 61 1.66 8.31 -14.53
C GLY A 61 1.91 8.71 -13.07
N LYS A 62 0.86 9.02 -12.30
CA LYS A 62 0.96 9.36 -10.88
C LYS A 62 1.10 8.07 -10.06
N ALA A 63 2.09 8.03 -9.16
CA ALA A 63 2.15 6.98 -8.15
C ALA A 63 1.01 7.19 -7.14
N VAL A 64 0.39 6.12 -6.64
CA VAL A 64 -0.69 6.26 -5.64
C VAL A 64 -0.19 7.14 -4.50
N SER A 65 -0.93 8.20 -4.25
CA SER A 65 -0.91 9.05 -3.06
C SER A 65 -2.39 9.33 -2.75
N GLU A 66 -3.21 8.28 -2.79
CA GLU A 66 -4.65 8.46 -2.61
C GLU A 66 -4.94 8.69 -1.13
N HIS A 67 -5.37 9.91 -0.82
CA HIS A 67 -6.08 10.25 0.40
C HIS A 67 -7.44 9.55 0.38
N PHE A 68 -7.62 8.54 1.24
CA PHE A 68 -8.92 7.90 1.40
C PHE A 68 -9.70 8.54 2.55
N PHE A 69 -10.82 9.18 2.22
CA PHE A 69 -11.94 9.32 3.15
C PHE A 69 -12.91 8.16 2.91
N LEU A 70 -13.11 7.31 3.91
CA LEU A 70 -14.24 6.39 3.97
C LEU A 70 -15.25 6.94 4.97
N LYS A 71 -16.42 7.38 4.48
CA LYS A 71 -17.63 7.42 5.30
C LYS A 71 -18.07 5.97 5.54
N THR A 72 -18.19 5.57 6.80
CA THR A 72 -18.92 4.37 7.19
C THR A 72 -20.43 4.61 7.03
N PHE A 73 -21.13 3.64 6.46
CA PHE A 73 -22.56 3.46 6.76
C PHE A 73 -22.66 2.67 8.07
N GLN A 74 -22.75 3.41 9.17
CA GLN A 74 -23.74 3.29 10.26
C GLN A 74 -23.47 4.43 11.24
#